data_AF-A0A328S2P9-F1
#
_entry.id   AF-A0A328S2P9-F1
#
_cell.length_a   1.000
_cell.length_b   1.000
_cell.length_c   1.000
_cell.angle_alpha   90.00
_cell.angle_beta   90.00
_cell.angle_gamma   90.00
#
_symmetry.space_group_name_H-M   'P 1'
#
loop_
_entity.id
_entity.type
_entity.pdbx_description
1 polymer ?
#
loop_
_entity_poly.entity_id
_entity_poly.type
_entity_poly.pdbx_seq_one_letter_code
_entity_poly.pdbx_strand_id
1 'polypeptide(L)' 'MKAITSKVSKSLPIGARLNCVDNTGAREVEIISVKGFKGVRRRLASAGVGDMVVISVKKGT' A
#
# COMPACT_ATOMS: atom_id res chain seq x y z
N MET A 1 -3.79 2.15 -14.83
CA MET A 1 -2.94 0.97 -14.56
C MET A 1 -3.31 -0.12 -15.55
N LYS A 2 -2.38 -1.02 -15.90
CA LYS A 2 -2.71 -2.17 -16.74
C LYS A 2 -3.66 -3.11 -16.00
N ALA A 3 -4.50 -3.82 -16.73
CA ALA A 3 -5.42 -4.78 -16.15
C ALA A 3 -4.65 -5.92 -15.46
N ILE A 4 -5.13 -6.34 -14.30
CA ILE A 4 -4.69 -7.55 -13.60
C ILE A 4 -5.68 -8.68 -13.91
N THR A 5 -5.19 -9.92 -14.00
CA THR A 5 -6.01 -11.08 -14.39
C THR A 5 -6.91 -11.60 -13.28
N SER A 6 -6.74 -11.12 -12.05
CA SER A 6 -7.42 -11.63 -10.85
C SER A 6 -8.17 -10.53 -10.12
N LYS A 7 -9.30 -10.89 -9.49
CA LYS A 7 -10.02 -9.99 -8.57
C LYS A 7 -9.34 -10.01 -7.20
N VAL A 8 -8.68 -8.90 -6.85
CA VAL A 8 -7.90 -8.80 -5.62
C VAL A 8 -8.73 -8.19 -4.49
N SER A 9 -8.77 -8.87 -3.34
CA SER A 9 -9.29 -8.32 -2.09
C SER A 9 -8.28 -7.32 -1.50
N LYS A 10 -8.74 -6.10 -1.16
CA LYS A 10 -7.89 -5.03 -0.64
C LYS A 10 -7.84 -5.05 0.89
N SER A 11 -6.91 -5.82 1.45
CA SER A 11 -6.77 -6.07 2.89
C SER A 11 -5.77 -5.15 3.61
N LEU A 12 -5.12 -4.23 2.90
CA LEU A 12 -4.06 -3.37 3.44
C LEU A 12 -4.54 -1.92 3.58
N PRO A 13 -5.20 -1.54 4.68
CA PRO A 13 -5.63 -0.16 4.90
C PRO A 13 -4.42 0.80 5.04
N ILE A 14 -4.66 2.10 4.90
CA ILE A 14 -3.70 3.12 5.34
C ILE A 14 -3.31 2.89 6.81
N GLY A 15 -2.04 3.13 7.14
CA GLY A 15 -1.43 2.78 8.41
C GLY A 15 -0.96 1.32 8.52
N ALA A 16 -1.29 0.45 7.56
CA ALA A 16 -0.75 -0.91 7.53
C ALA A 16 0.77 -0.87 7.30
N ARG A 17 1.48 -1.71 8.06
CA ARG A 17 2.93 -1.89 7.95
C ARG A 17 3.27 -3.15 7.17
N LEU A 18 4.32 -3.06 6.38
CA LEU A 18 4.77 -4.09 5.45
C LEU A 18 6.28 -4.22 5.51
N ASN A 19 6.77 -5.43 5.22
CA ASN A 19 8.18 -5.63 4.93
C ASN A 19 8.51 -5.01 3.57
N CYS A 20 9.61 -4.27 3.52
CA CYS A 20 10.16 -3.79 2.26
C CYS A 20 11.02 -4.89 1.65
N VAL A 21 10.62 -5.38 0.47
CA VAL A 21 11.33 -6.44 -0.26
C VAL A 21 12.01 -5.80 -1.47
N ASP A 22 12.96 -4.92 -1.18
CA ASP A 22 13.85 -4.29 -2.16
C ASP A 22 15.26 -4.15 -1.57
N ASN A 23 16.20 -3.58 -2.34
CA ASN A 23 17.59 -3.36 -1.94
C ASN A 23 17.92 -1.89 -1.67
N THR A 24 16.93 -1.06 -1.34
CA THR A 24 17.11 0.38 -1.09
C THR A 24 17.63 0.68 0.32
N GLY A 25 17.64 -0.31 1.21
CA GLY A 25 17.99 -0.16 2.62
C GLY A 25 16.79 0.00 3.56
N ALA A 26 15.59 0.22 3.02
CA ALA A 26 14.34 0.15 3.76
C ALA A 26 14.03 -1.30 4.16
N ARG A 27 13.47 -1.50 5.36
CA ARG A 27 13.13 -2.84 5.91
C ARG A 27 11.65 -2.95 6.29
N GLU A 28 11.10 -1.90 6.91
CA GLU A 28 9.69 -1.81 7.28
C GLU A 28 9.13 -0.50 6.76
N VAL A 29 7.98 -0.56 6.07
CA VAL A 29 7.30 0.59 5.48
C VAL A 29 5.84 0.64 5.91
N GLU A 30 5.27 1.83 5.98
CA GLU A 30 3.86 2.05 6.32
C GLU A 30 3.13 2.75 5.18
N ILE A 31 1.93 2.28 4.84
CA ILE A 31 1.10 2.89 3.80
C ILE A 31 0.51 4.21 4.30
N ILE A 32 0.81 5.32 3.61
CA ILE A 32 0.23 6.64 3.89
C ILE A 32 -1.02 6.89 3.04
N SER A 33 -0.96 6.54 1.75
CA SER A 33 -2.10 6.72 0.85
C SER A 33 -2.07 5.73 -0.32
N VAL A 34 -3.24 5.51 -0.91
CA VAL A 34 -3.43 4.61 -2.06
C VAL A 34 -3.74 5.45 -3.30
N LYS A 35 -2.93 5.33 -4.34
CA LYS A 35 -3.06 6.18 -5.53
C LYS A 35 -4.38 5.90 -6.26
N GLY A 36 -5.12 6.95 -6.56
CA GLY A 36 -6.39 6.88 -7.29
C GLY A 36 -7.58 6.40 -6.46
N PHE A 37 -7.42 6.17 -5.16
CA PHE A 37 -8.56 5.87 -4.29
C PHE A 37 -9.51 7.07 -4.19
N LYS A 38 -10.80 6.83 -4.46
CA LYS A 38 -11.89 7.78 -4.22
C LYS A 38 -12.84 7.15 -3.21
N GLY A 39 -12.84 7.71 -2.00
CA GLY A 39 -13.54 7.14 -0.84
C GLY A 39 -14.93 7.70 -0.61
N VAL A 40 -15.54 7.23 0.47
CA VAL A 40 -16.75 7.78 1.08
C VAL A 40 -16.49 8.03 2.57
N ARG A 41 -17.36 8.81 3.21
CA ARG A 41 -17.20 9.18 4.64
C ARG A 41 -16.96 7.93 5.51
N ARG A 42 -15.96 8.02 6.40
CA ARG A 42 -15.53 6.96 7.35
C ARG A 42 -14.91 5.70 6.73
N ARG A 43 -14.72 5.62 5.42
CA ARG A 43 -13.99 4.50 4.79
C ARG A 43 -12.50 4.81 4.71
N LEU A 44 -11.67 3.94 5.29
CA LEU A 44 -10.22 3.99 5.09
C LEU A 44 -9.89 3.56 3.66
N ALA A 45 -8.89 4.22 3.07
CA ALA A 45 -8.31 3.74 1.82
C ALA A 45 -7.58 2.42 2.08
N SER A 46 -7.78 1.44 1.21
CA SER A 46 -7.10 0.14 1.29
C SER A 46 -6.47 -0.23 -0.04
N ALA A 47 -5.30 -0.85 0.05
CA ALA A 47 -4.53 -1.39 -1.06
C ALA A 47 -4.62 -2.92 -1.10
N GLY A 48 -4.32 -3.47 -2.26
CA GLY A 48 -4.04 -4.88 -2.48
C GLY A 48 -2.90 -5.05 -3.47
N VAL A 49 -2.67 -6.30 -3.89
CA VAL A 49 -1.68 -6.65 -4.90
C VAL A 49 -1.92 -5.84 -6.19
N GLY A 50 -0.87 -5.17 -6.68
CA GLY A 50 -0.90 -4.39 -7.92
C GLY A 50 -1.30 -2.92 -7.75
N ASP A 51 -1.72 -2.49 -6.57
CA ASP A 51 -1.98 -1.07 -6.29
C ASP A 51 -0.66 -0.30 -6.10
N MET A 52 -0.63 0.94 -6.59
CA MET A 52 0.43 1.89 -6.30
C MET A 52 0.10 2.67 -5.02
N VAL A 53 1.04 2.71 -4.08
CA VAL A 53 0.87 3.35 -2.78
C VAL A 53 1.98 4.36 -2.51
N VAL A 54 1.67 5.37 -1.69
CA VAL A 54 2.67 6.24 -1.07
C VAL A 54 2.99 5.67 0.30
N ILE A 55 4.28 5.47 0.60
CA ILE A 55 4.75 4.86 1.84
C ILE A 55 5.69 5.78 2.62
N SER A 56 5.87 5.49 3.91
CA SER A 56 6.96 6.02 4.73
C SER A 56 7.79 4.87 5.27
N VAL A 57 9.11 4.98 5.19
CA VAL A 57 10.05 4.04 5.81
C VAL A 57 9.99 4.20 7.33
N LYS A 58 9.79 3.10 8.04
CA LYS A 58 9.74 3.01 9.51
C LYS A 58 10.99 2.37 10.10
N LYS A 59 11.61 1.46 9.37
CA LYS A 59 12.91 0.88 9.73
C LYS A 59 13.76 0.74 8.47
N GLY A 60 15.05 1.03 8.60
CA GLY A 60 16.04 0.93 7.54
C GLY A 60 17.42 0.64 8.09
N THR A 61 18.39 0.51 7.19
CA THR A 61 19.81 0.28 7.50
C THR A 61 20.56 1.60 7.54
#